data_AF-A0A7C7LIZ3-F1
#
_entry.id   AF-A0A7C7LIZ3-F1
#
_cell.length_a   1.000
_cell.length_b   1.000
_cell.length_c   1.000
_cell.angle_alpha   90.00
_cell.angle_beta   90.00
_cell.angle_gamma   90.00
#
_symmetry.space_group_name_H-M   'P 1'
#
loop_
_entity.id
_entity.type
_entity.pdbx_description
1 polymer ?
#
loop_
_entity_poly.entity_id
_entity_poly.type
_entity_poly.pdbx_seq_one_letter_code
_entity_poly.pdbx_strand_id
1 'polypeptide(L)'
;MILSEVFDICKDIELRHAKLYANLPLILGELDERAAVFWESMSTAEWQHYIMVDFGRSICEKTMGLDQPVGGLPNFHIDQIFEILAQKEARIFREELSFKDGFEIAIELEGTESDDLYIYLTSVIKQAVYERNQPYLMDRLKRIEKEMTSHHVSLIEATKKLSRDPELVRRENALLHP
;
A
#
# COMPACT_ATOMS: atom_id res chain seq x y z
N MET A 1 -19.02 10.40 -0.71
CA MET A 1 -18.54 9.12 -0.20
C MET A 1 -18.75 9.10 1.31
N ILE A 2 -19.28 8.00 1.84
CA ILE A 2 -19.37 7.77 3.29
C ILE A 2 -18.16 6.99 3.77
N LEU A 3 -17.92 6.99 5.08
CA LEU A 3 -16.69 6.44 5.64
C LEU A 3 -16.56 4.92 5.39
N SER A 4 -17.66 4.17 5.40
CA SER A 4 -17.64 2.75 5.03
C SER A 4 -17.09 2.51 3.62
N GLU A 5 -17.52 3.31 2.63
CA GLU A 5 -17.05 3.21 1.25
C GLU A 5 -15.54 3.50 1.15
N VAL A 6 -15.05 4.53 1.87
CA VAL A 6 -13.60 4.85 1.89
C VAL A 6 -12.79 3.69 2.48
N PHE A 7 -13.28 3.08 3.57
CA PHE A 7 -12.65 1.89 4.15
C PHE A 7 -12.68 0.70 3.18
N ASP A 8 -13.79 0.47 2.48
CA ASP A 8 -13.93 -0.63 1.51
C ASP A 8 -12.96 -0.46 0.34
N ILE A 9 -12.82 0.76 -0.19
CA ILE A 9 -11.89 1.08 -1.29
C ILE A 9 -10.44 0.86 -0.87
N CYS A 10 -10.00 1.46 0.24
CA CYS A 10 -8.63 1.32 0.71
C CYS A 10 -8.32 -0.16 1.01
N LYS A 11 -9.23 -0.86 1.68
CA LYS A 11 -9.08 -2.29 1.98
C LYS A 11 -8.91 -3.13 0.70
N ASP A 12 -9.66 -2.84 -0.35
CA ASP A 12 -9.50 -3.56 -1.63
C ASP A 12 -8.15 -3.26 -2.29
N ILE A 13 -7.72 -1.99 -2.28
CA ILE A 13 -6.41 -1.57 -2.82
C ILE A 13 -5.26 -2.30 -2.11
N GLU A 14 -5.18 -2.21 -0.78
CA GLU A 14 -4.12 -2.87 0.01
C GLU A 14 -4.08 -4.39 -0.23
N LEU A 15 -5.26 -5.02 -0.30
CA LEU A 15 -5.37 -6.46 -0.55
C LEU A 15 -4.86 -6.84 -1.95
N ARG A 16 -5.13 -6.00 -2.94
CA ARG A 16 -4.71 -6.23 -4.33
C ARG A 16 -3.21 -5.98 -4.48
N HIS A 17 -2.64 -4.96 -3.82
CA HIS A 17 -1.20 -4.76 -3.74
C HIS A 17 -0.52 -5.99 -3.12
N ALA A 18 -1.01 -6.45 -1.97
CA ALA A 18 -0.49 -7.61 -1.28
C ALA A 18 -0.49 -8.87 -2.16
N LYS A 19 -1.58 -9.11 -2.89
CA LYS A 19 -1.70 -10.25 -3.82
C LYS A 19 -0.80 -10.10 -5.04
N LEU A 20 -0.71 -8.91 -5.63
CA LEU A 20 0.19 -8.63 -6.75
C LEU A 20 1.63 -8.92 -6.37
N TYR A 21 2.09 -8.37 -5.25
CA TYR A 21 3.43 -8.62 -4.74
C TYR A 21 3.65 -10.07 -4.32
N ALA A 22 2.63 -10.82 -3.90
CA ALA A 22 2.76 -12.25 -3.60
C ALA A 22 3.02 -13.13 -4.85
N ASN A 23 2.69 -12.63 -6.06
CA ASN A 23 2.94 -13.37 -7.29
C ASN A 23 4.36 -13.14 -7.83
N LEU A 24 4.95 -11.97 -7.56
CA LEU A 24 6.30 -11.63 -8.04
C LEU A 24 7.42 -12.58 -7.55
N PRO A 25 7.38 -13.17 -6.33
CA PRO A 25 8.35 -14.19 -5.93
C PRO A 25 8.35 -15.42 -6.82
N LEU A 26 7.18 -15.84 -7.30
CA LEU A 26 7.06 -17.00 -8.18
C LEU A 26 7.67 -16.74 -9.56
N ILE A 27 7.64 -15.48 -10.02
CA ILE A 27 8.11 -15.09 -11.35
C ILE A 27 9.59 -14.69 -11.31
N LEU A 28 9.92 -13.76 -10.40
CA LEU A 28 11.26 -13.14 -10.32
C LEU A 28 12.21 -13.94 -9.42
N GLY A 29 11.69 -14.82 -8.56
CA GLY A 29 12.50 -15.72 -7.74
C GLY A 29 13.26 -16.76 -8.55
N GLU A 30 12.76 -17.14 -9.72
CA GLU A 30 13.48 -18.01 -10.66
C GLU A 30 14.76 -17.34 -11.18
N LEU A 31 14.77 -16.01 -11.23
CA LEU A 31 15.92 -15.21 -11.68
C LEU A 31 16.92 -14.95 -10.55
N ASP A 32 16.43 -14.70 -9.32
CA ASP A 32 17.25 -14.47 -8.12
C ASP A 32 16.42 -14.70 -6.85
N GLU A 33 16.85 -15.62 -5.98
CA GLU A 33 16.19 -15.91 -4.70
C GLU A 33 16.04 -14.65 -3.82
N ARG A 34 16.97 -13.69 -3.90
CA ARG A 34 16.88 -12.44 -3.15
C ARG A 34 15.68 -11.59 -3.60
N ALA A 35 15.29 -11.70 -4.86
CA ALA A 35 14.08 -11.05 -5.35
C ALA A 35 12.83 -11.71 -4.80
N ALA A 36 12.81 -13.05 -4.67
CA ALA A 36 11.70 -13.75 -4.01
C ALA A 36 11.50 -13.26 -2.59
N VAL A 37 12.56 -13.29 -1.78
CA VAL A 37 12.52 -12.82 -0.38
C VAL A 37 12.09 -11.36 -0.27
N PHE A 38 12.57 -10.51 -1.19
CA PHE A 38 12.17 -9.11 -1.23
C PHE A 38 10.66 -8.95 -1.48
N TRP A 39 10.13 -9.57 -2.54
CA TRP A 39 8.72 -9.41 -2.89
C TRP A 39 7.77 -10.10 -1.89
N GLU A 40 8.19 -11.17 -1.23
CA GLU A 40 7.48 -11.75 -0.08
C GLU A 40 7.38 -10.75 1.08
N SER A 41 8.47 -10.03 1.37
CA SER A 41 8.47 -8.99 2.39
C SER A 41 7.55 -7.82 2.01
N MET A 42 7.54 -7.42 0.74
CA MET A 42 6.64 -6.36 0.23
C MET A 42 5.18 -6.78 0.37
N SER A 43 4.82 -7.98 -0.09
CA SER A 43 3.48 -8.53 0.08
C SER A 43 3.05 -8.57 1.56
N THR A 44 3.97 -8.95 2.45
CA THR A 44 3.70 -9.00 3.89
C THR A 44 3.40 -7.62 4.47
N ALA A 45 4.10 -6.58 4.01
CA ALA A 45 3.84 -5.20 4.44
C ALA A 45 2.43 -4.75 4.04
N GLU A 46 2.04 -4.96 2.79
CA GLU A 46 0.69 -4.62 2.29
C GLU A 46 -0.42 -5.42 3.00
N TRP A 47 -0.15 -6.68 3.37
CA TRP A 47 -1.07 -7.44 4.22
C TRP A 47 -1.24 -6.81 5.62
N GLN A 48 -0.20 -6.21 6.20
CA GLN A 48 -0.34 -5.48 7.46
C GLN A 48 -1.15 -4.20 7.29
N HIS A 49 -1.00 -3.50 6.16
CA HIS A 49 -1.83 -2.34 5.83
C HIS A 49 -3.30 -2.73 5.74
N TYR A 50 -3.64 -3.78 4.99
CA TYR A 50 -4.99 -4.34 4.92
C TYR A 50 -5.57 -4.64 6.32
N ILE A 51 -4.79 -5.30 7.19
CA ILE A 51 -5.20 -5.63 8.56
C ILE A 51 -5.43 -4.34 9.37
N MET A 52 -4.60 -3.32 9.20
CA MET A 52 -4.76 -2.04 9.88
C MET A 52 -6.05 -1.34 9.45
N VAL A 53 -6.35 -1.31 8.16
CA VAL A 53 -7.57 -0.69 7.62
C VAL A 53 -8.82 -1.37 8.19
N ASP A 54 -8.84 -2.72 8.20
CA ASP A 54 -9.95 -3.50 8.76
C ASP A 54 -10.10 -3.31 10.29
N PHE A 55 -8.98 -3.28 10.99
CA PHE A 55 -8.94 -2.98 12.42
C PHE A 55 -9.43 -1.56 12.73
N GLY A 56 -9.00 -0.57 11.94
CA GLY A 56 -9.38 0.83 12.03
C GLY A 56 -10.87 1.03 11.78
N ARG A 57 -11.43 0.36 10.77
CA ARG A 57 -12.88 0.34 10.50
C ARG A 57 -13.65 -0.05 11.74
N SER A 58 -13.24 -1.13 12.40
CA SER A 58 -13.89 -1.64 13.62
C SER A 58 -13.84 -0.65 14.79
N ILE A 59 -12.80 0.19 14.87
CA ILE A 59 -12.72 1.25 15.88
C ILE A 59 -13.69 2.36 15.51
N CYS A 60 -13.62 2.87 14.28
CA CYS A 60 -14.46 3.97 13.80
C CYS A 60 -15.96 3.64 13.90
N GLU A 61 -16.35 2.42 13.54
CA GLU A 61 -17.72 1.93 13.67
C GLU A 61 -18.23 2.04 15.11
N LYS A 62 -17.40 1.67 16.09
CA LYS A 62 -17.74 1.70 17.52
C LYS A 62 -17.68 3.10 18.14
N THR A 63 -16.97 4.04 17.54
CA THR A 63 -16.82 5.42 18.06
C THR A 63 -17.85 6.37 17.48
N MET A 64 -18.01 6.35 16.16
CA MET A 64 -18.65 7.44 15.42
C MET A 64 -19.59 6.93 14.30
N GLY A 65 -19.65 5.62 14.06
CA GLY A 65 -20.41 5.03 12.97
C GLY A 65 -19.72 5.21 11.60
N LEU A 66 -20.14 4.43 10.61
CA LEU A 66 -19.53 4.43 9.27
C LEU A 66 -20.38 5.12 8.19
N ASP A 67 -21.66 5.39 8.48
CA ASP A 67 -22.58 6.01 7.53
C ASP A 67 -22.43 7.54 7.43
N GLN A 68 -21.43 8.09 8.12
CA GLN A 68 -21.16 9.52 8.12
C GLN A 68 -20.46 9.94 6.81
N PRO A 69 -20.78 11.14 6.30
CA PRO A 69 -20.06 11.69 5.16
C PRO A 69 -18.61 11.96 5.54
N VAL A 70 -17.71 11.67 4.61
CA VAL A 70 -16.28 11.85 4.84
C VAL A 70 -15.92 13.34 4.69
N GLY A 71 -15.49 13.97 5.79
CA GLY A 71 -15.02 15.34 5.79
C GLY A 71 -13.54 15.44 5.42
N GLY A 72 -13.19 16.38 4.54
CA GLY A 72 -11.79 16.65 4.18
C GLY A 72 -11.10 15.53 3.39
N LEU A 73 -11.87 14.62 2.76
CA LEU A 73 -11.31 13.65 1.82
C LEU A 73 -10.66 14.41 0.65
N PRO A 74 -9.38 14.19 0.37
CA PRO A 74 -8.76 14.72 -0.84
C PRO A 74 -9.48 14.23 -2.10
N ASN A 75 -9.38 14.98 -3.19
CA ASN A 75 -10.00 14.61 -4.45
C ASN A 75 -9.17 13.53 -5.16
N PHE A 76 -9.30 12.28 -4.69
CA PHE A 76 -8.62 11.12 -5.24
C PHE A 76 -9.24 10.64 -6.55
N HIS A 77 -8.41 10.26 -7.50
CA HIS A 77 -8.79 9.62 -8.75
C HIS A 77 -8.91 8.11 -8.55
N ILE A 78 -9.87 7.69 -7.70
CA ILE A 78 -10.08 6.28 -7.33
C ILE A 78 -10.19 5.36 -8.56
N ASP A 79 -10.88 5.80 -9.60
CA ASP A 79 -11.02 5.03 -10.85
C ASP A 79 -9.67 4.78 -11.52
N GLN A 80 -8.75 5.75 -11.47
CA GLN A 80 -7.41 5.61 -12.04
C GLN A 80 -6.56 4.61 -11.23
N ILE A 81 -6.68 4.60 -9.91
CA ILE A 81 -6.02 3.60 -9.05
C ILE A 81 -6.46 2.19 -9.47
N PHE A 82 -7.77 1.99 -9.58
CA PHE A 82 -8.33 0.68 -9.95
C PHE A 82 -8.02 0.28 -11.40
N GLU A 83 -7.95 1.23 -12.32
CA GLU A 83 -7.54 0.98 -13.69
C GLU A 83 -6.08 0.48 -13.74
N ILE A 84 -5.16 1.18 -13.07
CA ILE A 84 -3.76 0.78 -12.98
C ILE A 84 -3.64 -0.61 -12.36
N LEU A 85 -4.34 -0.86 -11.24
CA LEU A 85 -4.35 -2.18 -10.60
C LEU A 85 -4.80 -3.29 -11.54
N ALA A 86 -5.93 -3.11 -12.21
CA ALA A 86 -6.46 -4.11 -13.14
C ALA A 86 -5.50 -4.38 -14.30
N GLN A 87 -4.84 -3.34 -14.82
CA GLN A 87 -3.83 -3.48 -15.86
C GLN A 87 -2.62 -4.28 -15.35
N LYS A 88 -2.11 -4.02 -14.14
CA LYS A 88 -0.94 -4.73 -13.59
C LYS A 88 -1.25 -6.17 -13.23
N GLU A 89 -2.44 -6.43 -12.68
CA GLU A 89 -2.91 -7.79 -12.42
C GLU A 89 -3.01 -8.61 -13.71
N ALA A 90 -3.58 -8.04 -14.77
CA ALA A 90 -3.67 -8.71 -16.05
C ALA A 90 -2.28 -9.03 -16.64
N ARG A 91 -1.30 -8.17 -16.39
CA ARG A 91 0.08 -8.31 -16.87
C ARG A 91 0.84 -9.43 -16.17
N ILE A 92 0.79 -9.47 -14.83
CA ILE A 92 1.56 -10.43 -14.00
C ILE A 92 1.28 -11.90 -14.36
N PHE A 93 0.06 -12.22 -14.75
CA PHE A 93 -0.32 -13.61 -15.06
C PHE A 93 -0.11 -14.03 -16.52
N ARG A 94 0.31 -13.11 -17.40
CA ARG A 94 0.35 -13.35 -18.85
C ARG A 94 1.72 -13.20 -19.47
N GLU A 95 2.59 -12.39 -18.87
CA GLU A 95 3.89 -12.03 -19.43
C GLU A 95 5.04 -12.66 -18.66
N GLU A 96 6.13 -12.99 -19.37
CA GLU A 96 7.42 -13.20 -18.73
C GLU A 96 7.94 -11.84 -18.26
N LEU A 97 8.08 -11.67 -16.94
CA LEU A 97 8.53 -10.42 -16.35
C LEU A 97 10.03 -10.46 -16.08
N SER A 98 10.72 -9.38 -16.42
CA SER A 98 12.08 -9.11 -15.96
C SER A 98 12.07 -8.42 -14.59
N PHE A 99 13.24 -8.31 -13.95
CA PHE A 99 13.36 -7.50 -12.72
C PHE A 99 12.87 -6.07 -12.93
N LYS A 100 13.23 -5.47 -14.08
CA LYS A 100 12.79 -4.12 -14.42
C LYS A 100 11.27 -3.99 -14.37
N ASP A 101 10.57 -4.96 -14.97
CA ASP A 101 9.10 -4.95 -15.01
C ASP A 101 8.48 -5.03 -13.62
N GLY A 102 9.04 -5.88 -12.74
CA GLY A 102 8.57 -5.98 -11.35
C GLY A 102 8.67 -4.66 -10.58
N PHE A 103 9.80 -3.97 -10.70
CA PHE A 103 9.98 -2.67 -10.05
C PHE A 103 9.16 -1.56 -10.72
N GLU A 104 8.98 -1.57 -12.04
CA GLU A 104 8.07 -0.64 -12.72
C GLU A 104 6.62 -0.81 -12.26
N ILE A 105 6.17 -2.05 -12.08
CA ILE A 105 4.85 -2.35 -11.52
C ILE A 105 4.73 -1.72 -10.13
N ALA A 106 5.69 -1.98 -9.23
CA ALA A 106 5.65 -1.43 -7.88
C ALA A 106 5.63 0.11 -7.90
N ILE A 107 6.56 0.76 -8.61
CA ILE A 107 6.63 2.22 -8.72
C ILE A 107 5.30 2.83 -9.18
N GLU A 108 4.63 2.19 -10.13
CA GLU A 108 3.39 2.71 -10.68
C GLU A 108 2.20 2.51 -9.75
N LEU A 109 2.21 1.48 -8.90
CA LEU A 109 1.20 1.26 -7.87
C LEU A 109 1.42 2.21 -6.68
N GLU A 110 2.65 2.24 -6.16
CA GLU A 110 3.07 3.12 -5.06
C GLU A 110 3.01 4.61 -5.43
N GLY A 111 3.12 4.95 -6.72
CA GLY A 111 2.99 6.31 -7.24
C GLY A 111 1.55 6.77 -7.46
N THR A 112 0.56 5.94 -7.14
CA THR A 112 -0.85 6.37 -7.15
C THR A 112 -1.23 7.07 -5.84
N GLU A 113 -2.45 7.61 -5.78
CA GLU A 113 -2.99 8.22 -4.57
C GLU A 113 -3.43 7.18 -3.51
N SER A 114 -3.04 5.91 -3.63
CA SER A 114 -3.33 4.84 -2.66
C SER A 114 -2.78 5.16 -1.27
N ASP A 115 -1.54 5.65 -1.23
CA ASP A 115 -0.85 6.00 0.01
C ASP A 115 -1.53 7.18 0.70
N ASP A 116 -1.93 8.19 -0.07
CA ASP A 116 -2.64 9.35 0.46
C ASP A 116 -4.01 8.95 1.05
N LEU A 117 -4.71 8.01 0.41
CA LEU A 117 -5.96 7.44 0.92
C LEU A 117 -5.73 6.69 2.25
N TYR A 118 -4.68 5.89 2.32
CA TYR A 118 -4.30 5.17 3.53
C TYR A 118 -3.89 6.12 4.67
N ILE A 119 -3.09 7.15 4.37
CA ILE A 119 -2.70 8.21 5.32
C ILE A 119 -3.93 8.95 5.84
N TYR A 120 -4.86 9.29 4.94
CA TYR A 120 -6.13 9.89 5.32
C TYR A 120 -6.89 9.01 6.32
N LEU A 121 -7.11 7.73 6.01
CA LEU A 121 -7.80 6.82 6.92
C LEU A 121 -7.06 6.64 8.24
N THR A 122 -5.73 6.58 8.22
CA THR A 122 -4.91 6.51 9.44
C THR A 122 -5.15 7.71 10.36
N SER A 123 -5.27 8.91 9.79
CA SER A 123 -5.61 10.12 10.56
C SER A 123 -6.99 10.03 11.22
N VAL A 124 -7.99 9.51 10.48
CA VAL A 124 -9.35 9.29 10.98
C VAL A 124 -9.38 8.24 12.10
N ILE A 125 -8.65 7.14 11.93
CA ILE A 125 -8.54 6.08 12.95
C ILE A 125 -7.89 6.63 14.22
N LYS A 126 -6.82 7.43 14.09
CA LYS A 126 -6.16 8.06 15.24
C LYS A 126 -7.10 8.97 16.02
N GLN A 127 -7.91 9.76 15.33
CA GLN A 127 -8.92 10.59 15.96
C GLN A 127 -9.93 9.73 16.74
N ALA A 128 -10.45 8.67 16.12
CA ALA A 128 -11.39 7.76 16.78
C ALA A 128 -10.77 7.07 18.01
N VAL A 129 -9.48 6.68 17.96
CA VAL A 129 -8.75 6.12 19.11
C VAL A 129 -8.59 7.13 20.24
N TYR A 130 -8.28 8.38 19.89
CA TYR A 130 -8.13 9.47 20.85
C TYR A 130 -9.46 9.74 21.58
N GLU A 131 -10.57 9.83 20.84
CA GLU A 131 -11.91 10.04 21.39
C GLU A 131 -12.35 8.92 22.34
N ARG A 132 -11.95 7.66 22.07
CA ARG A 132 -12.22 6.53 22.97
C ARG A 132 -11.25 6.40 24.14
N ASN A 133 -10.21 7.24 24.23
CA ASN A 133 -9.16 7.17 25.25
C ASN A 133 -8.50 5.78 25.34
N GLN A 134 -8.10 5.20 24.20
CA GLN A 134 -7.47 3.87 24.11
C GLN A 134 -5.98 3.98 23.73
N PRO A 135 -5.08 4.44 24.62
CA PRO A 135 -3.70 4.78 24.29
C PRO A 135 -2.86 3.61 23.75
N TYR A 136 -3.14 2.37 24.20
CA TYR A 136 -2.46 1.17 23.71
C TYR A 136 -2.66 0.95 22.19
N LEU A 137 -3.75 1.48 21.62
CA LEU A 137 -4.01 1.43 20.18
C LEU A 137 -3.21 2.48 19.42
N MET A 138 -2.92 3.63 20.03
CA MET A 138 -2.11 4.67 19.43
C MET A 138 -0.66 4.21 19.20
N ASP A 139 -0.10 3.46 20.14
CA ASP A 139 1.24 2.87 19.98
C ASP A 139 1.28 1.83 18.86
N ARG A 140 0.19 1.10 18.64
CA ARG A 140 0.07 0.17 17.51
C ARG A 140 0.03 0.93 16.17
N LEU A 141 -0.76 2.00 16.07
CA LEU A 141 -0.84 2.83 14.86
C LEU A 141 0.52 3.46 14.51
N LYS A 142 1.24 4.00 15.50
CA LYS A 142 2.58 4.57 15.29
C LYS A 142 3.61 3.56 14.75
N ARG A 143 3.52 2.29 15.16
CA ARG A 143 4.41 1.24 14.63
C ARG A 143 4.13 0.97 13.16
N ILE A 144 2.85 0.86 12.79
CA ILE A 144 2.42 0.58 11.43
C ILE A 144 2.81 1.73 10.48
N GLU A 145 2.64 2.99 10.91
CA GLU A 145 3.10 4.15 10.12
C GLU A 145 4.62 4.14 9.87
N LYS A 146 5.40 3.73 10.88
CA LYS A 146 6.85 3.61 10.73
C LYS A 146 7.24 2.51 9.74
N GLU A 147 6.49 1.41 9.72
CA GLU A 147 6.69 0.31 8.77
C GLU A 147 6.42 0.76 7.33
N MET A 148 5.38 1.57 7.10
CA MET A 148 5.05 2.16 5.79
C MET A 148 6.19 3.03 5.23
N THR A 149 6.79 3.92 6.03
CA THR A 149 7.96 4.70 5.58
C THR A 149 9.18 3.80 5.28
N SER A 150 9.31 2.68 6.01
CA SER A 150 10.40 1.72 5.80
C SER A 150 10.21 0.88 4.52
N HIS A 151 8.98 0.66 4.07
CA HIS A 151 8.68 -0.01 2.82
C HIS A 151 9.29 0.76 1.65
N HIS A 152 8.97 2.04 1.45
CA HIS A 152 9.48 2.83 0.30
C HIS A 152 11.01 2.87 0.22
N VAL A 153 11.68 2.98 1.38
CA VAL A 153 13.15 2.93 1.46
C VAL A 153 13.67 1.55 1.04
N SER A 154 12.98 0.48 1.42
CA SER A 154 13.34 -0.89 1.05
C SER A 154 13.18 -1.13 -0.46
N LEU A 155 12.14 -0.57 -1.07
CA LEU A 155 11.91 -0.61 -2.51
C LEU A 155 13.08 0.05 -3.27
N ILE A 156 13.47 1.27 -2.89
CA ILE A 156 14.62 1.98 -3.49
C ILE A 156 15.91 1.17 -3.40
N GLU A 157 16.19 0.61 -2.23
CA GLU A 157 17.41 -0.18 -2.02
C GLU A 157 17.39 -1.50 -2.80
N ALA A 158 16.22 -2.12 -2.96
CA ALA A 158 16.05 -3.32 -3.77
C ALA A 158 16.23 -3.02 -5.26
N THR A 159 15.66 -1.92 -5.76
CA THR A 159 15.78 -1.50 -7.17
C THR A 159 17.22 -1.22 -7.55
N LYS A 160 17.97 -0.53 -6.67
CA LYS A 160 19.42 -0.31 -6.85
C LYS A 160 20.19 -1.62 -6.99
N LYS A 161 19.84 -2.64 -6.20
CA LYS A 161 20.62 -3.90 -6.09
C LYS A 161 20.23 -4.92 -7.16
N LEU A 162 18.94 -5.07 -7.42
CA LEU A 162 18.36 -6.13 -8.24
C LEU A 162 18.13 -5.67 -9.68
N SER A 163 17.45 -4.54 -9.90
CA SER A 163 17.23 -4.01 -11.25
C SER A 163 18.46 -3.35 -11.84
N ARG A 164 19.20 -2.59 -11.01
CA ARG A 164 20.36 -1.77 -11.42
C ARG A 164 20.05 -0.73 -12.50
N ASP A 165 18.77 -0.45 -12.75
CA ASP A 165 18.31 0.59 -13.68
C ASP A 165 18.32 1.96 -12.97
N PRO A 166 19.21 2.91 -13.37
CA PRO A 166 19.28 4.23 -12.74
C PRO A 166 17.99 5.04 -12.88
N GLU A 167 17.19 4.81 -13.92
CA GLU A 167 15.94 5.53 -14.13
C GLU A 167 14.86 5.09 -13.15
N LEU A 168 14.78 3.79 -12.87
CA LEU A 168 13.86 3.27 -11.85
C LEU A 168 14.21 3.81 -10.47
N VAL A 169 15.50 3.83 -10.13
CA VAL A 169 15.97 4.43 -8.88
C VAL A 169 15.58 5.91 -8.80
N ARG A 170 15.69 6.68 -9.89
CA ARG A 170 15.25 8.09 -9.91
C ARG A 170 13.75 8.23 -9.68
N ARG A 171 12.94 7.43 -10.37
CA ARG A 171 11.48 7.44 -10.24
C ARG A 171 11.03 7.10 -8.82
N GLU A 172 11.64 6.09 -8.19
CA GLU A 172 11.31 5.73 -6.80
C GLU A 172 11.73 6.79 -5.79
N ASN A 173 12.91 7.41 -5.96
CA ASN A 173 13.32 8.47 -5.04
C ASN A 173 12.37 9.68 -5.11
N ALA A 174 11.68 9.91 -6.23
CA ALA A 174 10.66 10.93 -6.32
C ALA A 174 9.43 10.61 -5.45
N LEU A 175 9.14 9.33 -5.16
CA LEU A 175 8.04 8.91 -4.29
C LEU A 175 8.27 9.30 -2.82
N LEU A 176 9.52 9.42 -2.37
CA LEU A 176 9.84 9.86 -1.00
C LEU A 176 9.69 11.38 -0.80
N HIS A 177 9.53 12.15 -1.88
CA HIS A 177 9.52 13.61 -1.88
C HIS A 177 8.41 14.16 -2.79
N PRO A 178 7.13 13.90 -2.50
CA PRO A 178 6.00 14.43 -3.26
C PRO A 178 5.90 15.97 -3.18
#